data_AF-A0A2H0MMB7-F1
#
_entry.id   AF-A0A2H0MMB7-F1
#
_cell.length_a   1.000
_cell.length_b   1.000
_cell.length_c   1.000
_cell.angle_alpha   90.00
_cell.angle_beta   90.00
_cell.angle_gamma   90.00
#
_symmetry.space_group_name_H-M   'P 1'
#
loop_
_entity.id
_entity.type
_entity.pdbx_description
1 polymer ?
#
loop_
_entity_poly.entity_id
_entity_poly.type
_entity_poly.pdbx_seq_one_letter_code
_entity_poly.pdbx_strand_id
1 'polypeptide(L)' 'MHEVKVYDSFGNLKKVISVEKLIVRSKKQLEFPALFRKNKRTGRPPAKTPKTPAKAGTP' A
#
# COMPACT_ATOMS: atom_id res chain seq x y z
N MET A 1 5.52 22.62 12.70
CA MET A 1 4.66 21.42 12.65
C MET A 1 5.50 20.22 13.03
N HIS A 2 5.02 19.33 13.90
CA HIS A 2 5.77 18.12 14.29
C HIS A 2 5.39 16.94 13.40
N GLU A 3 6.40 16.27 12.86
CA GLU A 3 6.25 15.07 12.03
C GLU A 3 6.70 13.82 12.78
N VAL A 4 6.09 12.70 12.44
CA VAL A 4 6.38 11.37 13.02
C VAL A 4 6.66 10.36 11.92
N LYS A 5 7.74 9.61 12.11
CA LYS A 5 8.15 8.49 11.26
C LYS A 5 7.36 7.25 11.64
N VAL A 6 6.70 6.63 10.66
CA VAL A 6 5.96 5.38 10.82
C VAL A 6 6.75 4.27 10.16
N TYR A 7 7.07 3.25 10.94
CA TYR A 7 7.79 2.08 10.49
C TYR A 7 6.83 0.92 10.22
N ASP A 8 7.25 0.00 9.35
CA ASP A 8 6.54 -1.28 9.18
C ASP A 8 6.96 -2.30 10.25
N SER A 9 6.43 -3.53 10.14
CA SER A 9 6.75 -4.60 11.08
C SER A 9 8.19 -5.14 10.97
N PHE A 10 8.92 -4.76 9.92
CA PHE A 10 10.33 -5.11 9.71
C PHE A 10 11.28 -3.97 10.15
N GLY A 11 10.74 -2.88 10.69
CA GLY A 11 11.53 -1.71 11.11
C GLY A 11 11.92 -0.79 9.96
N ASN A 12 11.39 -0.99 8.75
CA ASN A 12 11.66 -0.11 7.61
C ASN A 12 10.77 1.12 7.66
N LEU A 13 11.33 2.28 7.30
CA LEU A 13 10.57 3.52 7.24
C LEU A 13 9.50 3.40 6.16
N LYS A 14 8.23 3.36 6.58
CA LYS A 14 7.10 3.20 5.67
C LYS A 14 6.57 4.54 5.18
N LYS A 15 6.48 5.53 6.06
CA LYS A 15 6.02 6.89 5.74
C LYS A 15 6.34 7.87 6.86
N VAL A 16 6.36 9.17 6.53
CA VAL A 16 6.38 10.28 7.49
C VAL A 16 5.01 10.95 7.45
N ILE A 17 4.39 11.21 8.60
CA ILE A 17 3.07 11.85 8.72
C ILE A 17 3.07 12.90 9.83
N SER A 18 2.10 13.81 9.81
CA SER A 18 1.84 14.70 10.95
C SER A 18 1.27 13.93 12.15
N VAL A 19 1.47 14.48 13.35
CA VAL A 19 0.90 13.92 14.60
C VAL A 19 -0.63 13.80 14.53
N GLU A 20 -1.31 14.80 13.97
CA GLU A 20 -2.77 14.77 13.78
C GLU A 20 -3.22 13.58 12.93
N LYS A 21 -2.53 13.29 11.83
CA LYS A 21 -2.81 12.12 10.99
C LYS A 21 -2.60 10.81 11.74
N LEU A 22 -1.63 10.75 12.67
CA LEU A 22 -1.41 9.58 13.52
C LEU A 22 -2.61 9.37 14.46
N ILE A 23 -3.08 10.43 15.13
CA ILE A 23 -4.24 10.36 16.04
C ILE A 23 -5.50 9.90 15.30
N VAL A 24 -5.79 10.51 14.14
CA VAL A 24 -6.96 10.12 13.31
C VAL A 24 -6.86 8.65 12.91
N ARG A 25 -5.67 8.18 12.53
CA ARG A 25 -5.46 6.76 12.19
C ARG A 25 -5.69 5.84 13.38
N SER A 26 -5.25 6.22 14.58
CA SER A 26 -5.45 5.44 15.80
C SER A 26 -6.95 5.30 16.12
N LYS A 27 -7.72 6.39 16.00
CA LYS A 27 -9.18 6.35 16.17
C LYS A 27 -9.85 5.41 15.17
N LYS A 28 -9.49 5.53 13.88
CA LYS A 28 -10.01 4.64 12.83
C LYS A 28 -9.65 3.16 13.05
N GLN A 29 -8.51 2.86 13.66
CA GLN A 29 -8.14 1.48 13.98
C GLN A 29 -9.01 0.89 15.09
N LEU A 30 -9.44 1.72 16.07
CA LEU A 30 -10.36 1.31 17.13
C LEU A 30 -11.78 1.13 16.59
N GLU A 31 -12.27 2.08 15.79
CA GLU A 31 -13.62 2.04 15.23
C GLU A 31 -13.77 0.98 14.13
N PHE A 32 -12.78 0.86 13.24
CA PHE A 32 -12.84 0.01 12.06
C PHE A 32 -11.56 -0.85 11.89
N PRO A 33 -11.27 -1.77 12.83
CA PRO A 33 -10.04 -2.58 12.82
C PRO A 33 -9.90 -3.43 11.55
N ALA A 34 -11.01 -3.84 10.93
CA ALA A 34 -11.03 -4.63 9.70
C ALA A 34 -10.36 -3.94 8.50
N LEU A 35 -10.34 -2.60 8.45
CA LEU A 35 -9.68 -1.84 7.39
C LEU A 35 -8.14 -1.96 7.44
N PHE A 36 -7.60 -2.32 8.59
CA PHE A 36 -6.14 -2.39 8.83
C PHE A 36 -5.61 -3.81 8.92
N ARG A 37 -6.47 -4.83 8.75
CA ARG A 37 -6.05 -6.23 8.69
C ARG A 37 -5.23 -6.49 7.42
N LYS A 38 -4.02 -7.02 7.57
CA LYS A 38 -3.07 -7.33 6.49
C LYS A 38 -3.55 -8.40 5.50
N ASN A 39 -4.65 -9.11 5.80
CA ASN A 39 -5.17 -10.22 5.00
C ASN A 39 -6.13 -9.81 3.86
N LYS A 40 -6.30 -8.52 3.56
CA LYS A 40 -6.92 -8.16 2.29
C LYS A 40 -5.97 -8.54 1.17
N ARG A 41 -6.32 -9.63 0.50
CA ARG A 41 -5.73 -10.23 -0.70
C ARG A 41 -5.81 -9.26 -1.89
N THR A 42 -5.36 -8.02 -1.75
CA THR A 42 -5.27 -7.00 -2.81
C THR A 42 -3.85 -6.90 -3.36
N GLY A 43 -3.11 -8.01 -3.31
CA GLY A 43 -1.70 -8.12 -3.65
C GLY A 43 -1.42 -8.83 -4.97
N ARG A 44 -2.41 -9.03 -5.84
CA ARG A 44 -2.15 -9.41 -7.22
C ARG A 44 -3.16 -8.72 -8.14
N PRO A 45 -2.79 -7.67 -8.90
CA PRO A 45 -3.49 -7.44 -10.15
C PRO A 45 -3.38 -8.75 -10.96
N PRO A 46 -4.45 -9.21 -11.66
CA PRO A 46 -4.32 -10.32 -12.58
C PRO A 46 -3.15 -9.99 -13.51
N ALA A 47 -2.18 -10.90 -13.61
CA ALA A 47 -1.05 -10.74 -14.50
C ALA A 47 -1.61 -10.38 -15.89
N LYS A 48 -1.31 -9.18 -16.38
CA LYS A 48 -1.58 -8.86 -17.78
C LYS A 48 -0.75 -9.87 -18.56
N THR A 49 -1.41 -10.81 -19.22
CA THR A 49 -0.79 -11.70 -20.20
C THR A 49 0.02 -10.84 -21.16
N PRO A 50 1.31 -11.11 -21.40
CA PRO A 50 2.04 -10.38 -22.42
C PRO A 50 1.35 -10.67 -23.75
N LYS A 51 0.73 -9.65 -24.35
CA LYS A 51 0.40 -9.71 -25.78
C LYS A 51 1.73 -9.79 -26.49
N THR A 52 2.01 -10.95 -27.07
CA THR A 52 3.11 -11.19 -28.00
C THR A 52 3.19 -10.04 -29.01
N PRO A 53 4.34 -9.36 -29.17
CA PRO A 53 4.54 -8.54 -30.35
C PRO A 53 4.76 -9.50 -31.52
N ALA A 54 3.69 -9.85 -32.23
CA ALA A 54 3.82 -10.42 -33.57
C ALA A 54 4.30 -9.31 -34.50
N LYS A 55 5.62 -9.14 -34.49
CA LYS A 55 6.52 -8.70 -35.56
C LYS A 55 5.79 -8.30 -36.86
N ALA A 56 5.77 -7.00 -37.13
CA ALA A 56 5.69 -6.51 -38.50
C ALA A 56 6.97 -6.94 -39.24
N GLY A 57 6.83 -7.46 -40.46
CA GLY A 57 7.96 -7.78 -41.33
C GLY A 57 7.59 -8.69 -42.49
N THR A 58 7.15 -8.06 -43.59
CA THR A 58 7.14 -8.56 -44.98
C THR A 58 8.55 -9.05 -45.41
N PRO A 59 8.67 -9.91 -46.43
CA PRO A 59 8.56 -9.47 -47.83
C PRO A 59 7.48 -10.20 -48.66
#